data_AF-A0A0F9UYD9-F1
#
_entry.id   AF-A0A0F9UYD9-F1
#
_cell.length_a   1.000
_cell.length_b   1.000
_cell.length_c   1.000
_cell.angle_alpha   90.00
_cell.angle_beta   90.00
_cell.angle_gamma   90.00
#
_symmetry.space_group_name_H-M   'P 1'
#
loop_
_entity.id
_entity.type
_entity.pdbx_description
1 polymer ?
#
loop_
_entity_poly.entity_id
_entity_poly.type
_entity_poly.pdbx_seq_one_letter_code
_entity_poly.pdbx_strand_id
1 'polypeptide(L)'
;MRVRRVQPARFGLFILAAIWILMILPLSAMAAPYAAYVIDARTGEVLHSQNADTRLHPASLTKMMTLYIAFEAIKRGEISLDSKVKITSHAASEPPSKLGLKSGQTISLRYLIRAAAVKSANDAATAIGEAIEGSEANFARRMNRTAKALGMTNTTFKNAHGLTESGHMSTAHDMTIMGRHLLYDHPEYYNLFSRITADAGVRKVSHTNRRFLGSYKGADGIKTGYTRAAGFNLTASAERGNERVIVTVFGGTSTSARNAKVTELMDLGFRRAPSSAPLNKPSKPAYADIEDTPVASNGGAGKVIRLVGAVTSSKRPTLRPGHQAQVVVATAEAPQATSPILNADITAALQEAQKTAPAIVAAAPAPEPEAETLLAAVSVRPTLRPSAAASLVETAAVRQITPKAPPAPEVITRVSTSGGRHWGVNVGRYPSRYAAEKILLKTALAEISTLDGSLRKVVRRPQGFDANFLGMTRETADLACRRLVARNVNCFMIGPSS
;
A
#
# COMPACT_ATOMS: atom_id res chain seq x y z
N MET A 1 -23.90 76.56 47.64
CA MET A 1 -23.25 75.46 46.90
C MET A 1 -23.46 74.15 47.68
N ARG A 2 -24.32 73.23 47.22
CA ARG A 2 -24.46 71.89 47.83
C ARG A 2 -23.45 70.94 47.19
N VAL A 3 -22.38 70.63 47.92
CA VAL A 3 -21.37 69.64 47.52
C VAL A 3 -22.01 68.25 47.59
N ARG A 4 -22.29 67.64 46.43
CA ARG A 4 -22.73 66.24 46.34
C ARG A 4 -21.58 65.33 46.78
N ARG A 5 -21.64 64.80 48.01
CA ARG A 5 -20.81 63.68 48.45
C ARG A 5 -21.21 62.44 47.65
N VAL A 6 -20.44 62.12 46.61
CA VAL A 6 -20.54 60.85 45.90
C VAL A 6 -19.97 59.77 46.83
N GLN A 7 -20.81 58.83 47.26
CA GLN A 7 -20.43 57.78 48.22
C GLN A 7 -19.38 56.83 47.59
N PRO A 8 -18.17 56.72 48.16
CA PRO A 8 -17.08 55.88 47.63
C PRO A 8 -17.42 54.37 47.66
N ALA A 9 -18.40 53.97 48.48
CA ALA A 9 -18.87 52.60 48.59
C ALA A 9 -19.48 52.05 47.28
N ARG A 10 -20.14 52.90 46.47
CA ARG A 10 -20.71 52.48 45.18
C ARG A 10 -19.62 52.20 44.16
N PHE A 11 -18.56 53.00 44.15
CA PHE A 11 -17.41 52.78 43.27
C PHE A 11 -16.65 51.49 43.62
N GLY A 12 -16.48 51.20 44.91
CA GLY A 12 -15.87 49.94 45.36
C GLY A 12 -16.67 48.70 44.95
N LEU A 13 -18.00 48.76 44.98
CA LEU A 13 -18.87 47.66 44.55
C LEU A 13 -18.76 47.41 43.03
N PHE A 14 -18.69 48.46 42.22
CA PHE A 14 -18.48 48.34 40.77
C PHE A 14 -17.11 47.77 40.43
N ILE A 15 -16.06 48.14 41.17
CA ILE A 15 -14.71 47.58 40.98
C ILE A 15 -14.67 46.10 41.36
N LEU A 16 -15.29 45.72 42.48
CA LEU A 16 -15.37 44.31 42.90
C LEU A 16 -16.19 43.46 41.93
N ALA A 17 -17.30 43.98 41.40
CA ALA A 17 -18.10 43.32 40.37
C ALA A 17 -17.31 43.18 39.05
N ALA A 18 -16.56 44.20 38.65
CA ALA A 18 -15.70 44.13 37.47
C ALA A 18 -14.57 43.11 37.61
N ILE A 19 -13.95 43.03 38.81
CA ILE A 19 -12.93 42.02 39.12
C ILE A 19 -13.53 40.61 39.13
N TRP A 20 -14.74 40.44 39.67
CA TRP A 20 -15.46 39.17 39.63
C TRP A 20 -15.84 38.73 38.21
N ILE A 21 -16.29 39.66 37.36
CA ILE A 21 -16.58 39.40 35.95
C ILE A 21 -15.30 39.03 35.19
N LEU A 22 -14.17 39.68 35.48
CA LEU A 22 -12.89 39.40 34.86
C LEU A 22 -12.29 38.04 35.31
N MET A 23 -12.57 37.60 36.54
CA MET A 23 -12.17 36.27 37.04
C MET A 23 -13.08 35.14 36.54
N ILE A 24 -14.36 35.41 36.22
CA ILE A 24 -15.33 34.42 35.72
C ILE A 24 -15.29 34.27 34.19
N LEU A 25 -14.51 35.06 33.47
CA LEU A 25 -14.20 34.78 32.07
C LEU A 25 -13.00 33.81 32.01
N PRO A 26 -13.19 32.47 32.01
CA PRO A 26 -12.11 31.62 31.58
C PRO A 26 -11.86 32.02 30.13
N LEU A 27 -10.64 32.49 29.84
CA LEU A 27 -10.06 32.30 28.52
C LEU A 27 -10.04 30.79 28.31
N SER A 28 -11.19 30.27 27.84
CA SER A 28 -11.30 28.94 27.31
C SER A 28 -10.33 28.95 26.15
N ALA A 29 -9.14 28.38 26.36
CA ALA A 29 -8.22 28.10 25.29
C ALA A 29 -9.05 27.32 24.26
N MET A 30 -9.41 27.98 23.16
CA MET A 30 -10.27 27.40 22.13
C MET A 30 -9.46 26.26 21.52
N ALA A 31 -9.63 25.06 22.06
CA ALA A 31 -9.23 23.85 21.38
C ALA A 31 -9.88 23.88 20.00
N ALA A 32 -9.16 23.42 18.96
CA ALA A 32 -9.75 23.27 17.64
C ALA A 32 -11.11 22.56 17.80
N PRO A 33 -12.20 23.10 17.21
CA PRO A 33 -13.51 22.54 17.43
C PRO A 33 -13.50 21.04 17.14
N TYR A 34 -13.99 20.26 18.09
CA TYR A 34 -14.05 18.82 17.94
C TYR A 34 -15.19 18.46 16.97
N ALA A 35 -14.91 17.59 16.01
CA ALA A 35 -15.90 17.01 15.12
C ALA A 35 -15.64 15.53 14.89
N ALA A 36 -16.71 14.76 14.76
CA ALA A 36 -16.64 13.33 14.50
C ALA A 36 -17.77 12.85 13.60
N TYR A 37 -17.46 11.83 12.81
CA TYR A 37 -18.41 11.19 11.92
C TYR A 37 -18.09 9.70 11.79
N VAL A 38 -19.11 8.85 11.86
CA VAL A 38 -18.98 7.40 11.78
C VAL A 38 -20.03 6.86 10.83
N ILE A 39 -19.60 6.01 9.90
CA ILE A 39 -20.49 5.35 8.96
C ILE A 39 -20.24 3.85 8.91
N ASP A 40 -21.27 3.11 8.51
CA ASP A 40 -21.07 1.81 7.88
C ASP A 40 -20.54 2.06 6.46
N ALA A 41 -19.35 1.57 6.17
CA ALA A 41 -18.72 1.79 4.87
C ALA A 41 -19.50 1.12 3.72
N ARG A 42 -20.21 0.02 4.00
CA ARG A 42 -20.90 -0.80 3.00
C ARG A 42 -22.14 -0.11 2.48
N THR A 43 -22.94 0.46 3.36
CA THR A 43 -24.22 1.11 3.02
C THR A 43 -24.05 2.61 2.84
N GLY A 44 -23.12 3.23 3.58
CA GLY A 44 -23.02 4.68 3.72
C GLY A 44 -23.91 5.23 4.84
N GLU A 45 -24.56 4.36 5.61
CA GLU A 45 -25.42 4.75 6.72
C GLU A 45 -24.62 5.43 7.84
N VAL A 46 -25.18 6.52 8.37
CA VAL A 46 -24.57 7.29 9.45
C VAL A 46 -24.87 6.63 10.79
N LEU A 47 -23.81 6.18 11.46
CA LEU A 47 -23.90 5.52 12.77
C LEU A 47 -23.70 6.50 13.93
N HIS A 48 -22.94 7.58 13.69
CA HIS A 48 -22.73 8.67 14.63
C HIS A 48 -22.30 9.95 13.90
N SER A 49 -22.77 11.10 14.39
CA SER A 49 -22.42 12.42 13.87
C SER A 49 -22.35 13.42 15.02
N GLN A 50 -21.26 14.20 15.07
CA GLN A 50 -21.08 15.30 16.00
C GLN A 50 -20.29 16.42 15.31
N ASN A 51 -20.90 17.60 15.17
CA ASN A 51 -20.29 18.74 14.46
C ASN A 51 -19.73 18.36 13.07
N ALA A 52 -20.36 17.39 12.41
CA ALA A 52 -19.73 16.68 11.32
C ALA A 52 -19.49 17.55 10.08
N ASP A 53 -20.31 18.59 9.89
CA ASP A 53 -20.22 19.58 8.81
C ASP A 53 -19.49 20.87 9.23
N THR A 54 -18.94 20.92 10.44
CA THR A 54 -18.12 22.06 10.87
C THR A 54 -16.86 22.13 10.02
N ARG A 55 -16.64 23.28 9.40
CA ARG A 55 -15.45 23.53 8.56
C ARG A 55 -14.23 23.71 9.45
N LEU A 56 -13.26 22.82 9.30
CA LEU A 56 -12.03 22.76 10.07
C LEU A 56 -10.84 22.52 9.16
N HIS A 57 -9.64 22.81 9.65
CA HIS A 57 -8.43 22.49 8.90
C HIS A 57 -8.23 20.97 8.81
N PRO A 58 -8.20 20.37 7.60
CA PRO A 58 -8.03 18.92 7.43
C PRO A 58 -6.61 18.44 7.76
N ALA A 59 -5.63 19.34 7.80
CA ALA A 59 -4.23 18.98 7.86
C ALA A 59 -3.88 17.92 6.78
N SER A 60 -2.99 16.98 7.09
CA SER A 60 -2.61 15.90 6.18
C SER A 60 -3.70 14.89 5.80
N LEU A 61 -4.95 15.01 6.30
CA LEU A 61 -6.07 14.28 5.71
C LEU A 61 -6.26 14.65 4.22
N THR A 62 -5.88 15.87 3.85
CA THR A 62 -5.79 16.38 2.46
C THR A 62 -5.13 15.40 1.50
N LYS A 63 -4.09 14.69 1.95
CA LYS A 63 -3.36 13.74 1.10
C LYS A 63 -4.20 12.55 0.63
N MET A 64 -5.36 12.30 1.26
CA MET A 64 -6.34 11.33 0.74
C MET A 64 -6.84 11.77 -0.65
N MET A 65 -7.17 13.05 -0.83
CA MET A 65 -7.56 13.61 -2.13
C MET A 65 -6.39 13.57 -3.13
N THR A 66 -5.19 13.94 -2.70
CA THR A 66 -3.98 13.90 -3.54
C THR A 66 -3.71 12.50 -4.08
N LEU A 67 -3.80 11.49 -3.21
CA LEU A 67 -3.62 10.09 -3.60
C LEU A 67 -4.77 9.59 -4.48
N TYR A 68 -6.01 9.97 -4.18
CA TYR A 68 -7.16 9.64 -5.00
C TYR A 68 -6.97 10.11 -6.45
N ILE A 69 -6.60 11.39 -6.64
CA ILE A 69 -6.32 11.94 -7.97
C ILE A 69 -5.12 11.25 -8.62
N ALA A 70 -4.07 10.93 -7.87
CA ALA A 70 -2.92 10.21 -8.42
C ALA A 70 -3.31 8.80 -8.93
N PHE A 71 -4.15 8.07 -8.19
CA PHE A 71 -4.64 6.76 -8.61
C PHE A 71 -5.54 6.86 -9.84
N GLU A 72 -6.37 7.89 -9.90
CA GLU A 72 -7.19 8.20 -11.06
C GLU A 72 -6.35 8.53 -12.30
N ALA A 73 -5.35 9.41 -12.18
CA ALA A 73 -4.43 9.78 -13.24
C ALA A 73 -3.67 8.55 -13.77
N ILE A 74 -3.27 7.64 -12.87
CA ILE A 74 -2.65 6.36 -13.27
C ILE A 74 -3.63 5.49 -14.06
N LYS A 75 -4.87 5.36 -13.58
CA LYS A 75 -5.89 4.56 -14.25
C LYS A 75 -6.25 5.11 -15.64
N ARG A 76 -6.21 6.42 -15.81
CA ARG A 76 -6.45 7.12 -17.09
C ARG A 76 -5.25 7.12 -18.03
N GLY A 77 -4.07 6.69 -17.56
CA GLY A 77 -2.84 6.70 -18.34
C GLY A 77 -2.19 8.09 -18.50
N GLU A 78 -2.61 9.08 -17.70
CA GLU A 78 -1.98 10.43 -17.67
C GLU A 78 -0.54 10.33 -17.16
N ILE A 79 -0.30 9.45 -16.19
CA ILE A 79 1.00 9.19 -15.58
C ILE A 79 1.10 7.72 -15.16
N SER A 80 2.28 7.12 -15.14
CA SER A 80 2.46 5.73 -14.70
C SER A 80 3.14 5.67 -13.33
N LEU A 81 3.03 4.54 -12.62
CA LEU A 81 3.76 4.28 -11.38
C LEU A 81 5.29 4.40 -11.53
N ASP A 82 5.81 4.21 -12.74
CA ASP A 82 7.24 4.26 -13.07
C ASP A 82 7.70 5.60 -13.64
N SER A 83 6.76 6.47 -13.98
CA SER A 83 7.04 7.82 -14.48
C SER A 83 8.00 8.52 -13.53
N LYS A 84 9.07 9.04 -14.12
CA LYS A 84 10.17 9.70 -13.45
C LYS A 84 9.79 11.15 -13.20
N VAL A 85 9.52 11.47 -11.94
CA VAL A 85 9.13 12.81 -11.50
C VAL A 85 10.38 13.58 -11.11
N LYS A 86 10.63 14.71 -11.79
CA LYS A 86 11.67 15.68 -11.42
C LYS A 86 11.15 16.53 -10.27
N ILE A 87 11.88 16.57 -9.16
CA ILE A 87 11.50 17.31 -7.96
C ILE A 87 11.81 18.79 -8.16
N THR A 88 10.81 19.65 -8.00
CA THR A 88 10.97 21.11 -8.07
C THR A 88 11.66 21.66 -6.82
N SER A 89 12.14 22.91 -6.90
CA SER A 89 12.59 23.65 -5.72
C SER A 89 11.46 23.84 -4.71
N HIS A 90 10.25 24.10 -5.19
CA HIS A 90 9.05 24.25 -4.37
C HIS A 90 8.76 23.00 -3.54
N ALA A 91 8.57 21.83 -4.18
CA ALA A 91 8.33 20.58 -3.48
C ALA A 91 9.45 20.20 -2.49
N ALA A 92 10.72 20.45 -2.84
CA ALA A 92 11.85 20.19 -1.93
C ALA A 92 11.86 21.11 -0.69
N SER A 93 11.35 22.34 -0.85
CA SER A 93 11.33 23.37 0.20
C SER A 93 10.25 23.15 1.27
N GLU A 94 9.27 22.28 0.99
CA GLU A 94 8.17 21.97 1.91
C GLU A 94 8.66 21.63 3.33
N PRO A 95 7.99 22.12 4.40
CA PRO A 95 8.35 21.77 5.76
C PRO A 95 8.00 20.31 6.09
N PRO A 96 8.64 19.71 7.12
CA PRO A 96 8.31 18.35 7.56
C PRO A 96 6.85 18.21 8.07
N SER A 97 6.24 17.03 8.10
CA SER A 97 6.78 15.71 7.72
C SER A 97 7.12 15.63 6.23
N LYS A 98 8.33 15.19 5.90
CA LYS A 98 8.81 15.09 4.52
C LYS A 98 9.76 13.91 4.33
N LEU A 99 9.95 13.48 3.09
CA LEU A 99 10.85 12.39 2.74
C LEU A 99 12.32 12.87 2.76
N GLY A 100 12.55 14.14 2.43
CA GLY A 100 13.88 14.76 2.31
C GLY A 100 14.33 14.84 0.85
N LEU A 101 13.39 15.08 -0.06
CA LEU A 101 13.68 15.14 -1.49
C LEU A 101 14.52 16.39 -1.83
N LYS A 102 15.49 16.25 -2.74
CA LYS A 102 16.35 17.34 -3.21
C LYS A 102 15.81 17.92 -4.52
N SER A 103 15.90 19.24 -4.69
CA SER A 103 15.54 19.90 -5.96
C SER A 103 16.38 19.35 -7.11
N GLY A 104 15.76 19.17 -8.28
CA GLY A 104 16.38 18.65 -9.49
C GLY A 104 16.54 17.13 -9.54
N GLN A 105 16.47 16.43 -8.40
CA GLN A 105 16.55 14.97 -8.39
C GLN A 105 15.31 14.35 -9.05
N THR A 106 15.42 13.10 -9.48
CA THR A 106 14.34 12.38 -10.13
C THR A 106 13.98 11.11 -9.36
N ILE A 107 12.69 10.83 -9.19
CA ILE A 107 12.19 9.67 -8.46
C ILE A 107 10.92 9.11 -9.12
N SER A 108 10.73 7.79 -9.10
CA SER A 108 9.51 7.19 -9.66
C SER A 108 8.28 7.49 -8.82
N LEU A 109 7.14 7.78 -9.47
CA LEU A 109 5.86 8.14 -8.84
C LEU A 109 5.43 7.17 -7.73
N ARG A 110 5.64 5.86 -7.91
CA ARG A 110 5.33 4.82 -6.90
C ARG A 110 5.92 5.11 -5.53
N TYR A 111 7.11 5.72 -5.47
CA TYR A 111 7.80 6.02 -4.22
C TYR A 111 7.24 7.29 -3.56
N LEU A 112 6.85 8.29 -4.36
CA LEU A 112 6.15 9.47 -3.88
C LEU A 112 4.80 9.08 -3.26
N ILE A 113 4.04 8.22 -3.94
CA ILE A 113 2.76 7.68 -3.45
C ILE A 113 2.95 6.99 -2.10
N ARG A 114 3.94 6.10 -1.98
CA ARG A 114 4.25 5.42 -0.71
C ARG A 114 4.65 6.41 0.38
N ALA A 115 5.45 7.42 0.06
CA ALA A 115 5.87 8.44 1.01
C ALA A 115 4.69 9.30 1.50
N ALA A 116 3.80 9.71 0.61
CA ALA A 116 2.60 10.48 0.93
C ALA A 116 1.58 9.65 1.73
N ALA A 117 1.33 8.39 1.36
CA ALA A 117 0.39 7.51 2.06
C ALA A 117 0.90 7.12 3.45
N VAL A 118 2.14 6.64 3.55
CA VAL A 118 2.69 6.01 4.76
C VAL A 118 3.34 7.05 5.68
N LYS A 119 4.30 7.83 5.18
CA LYS A 119 5.03 8.84 5.99
C LYS A 119 4.31 10.17 6.08
N SER A 120 3.25 10.37 5.30
CA SER A 120 2.58 11.66 5.18
C SER A 120 3.51 12.76 4.71
N ALA A 121 4.44 12.44 3.80
CA ALA A 121 5.47 13.35 3.32
C ALA A 121 4.87 14.49 2.47
N ASN A 122 5.15 15.74 2.85
CA ASN A 122 4.66 16.96 2.20
C ASN A 122 5.33 17.15 0.83
N ASP A 123 6.66 17.11 0.79
CA ASP A 123 7.47 17.16 -0.44
C ASP A 123 6.99 16.17 -1.50
N ALA A 124 6.64 14.94 -1.09
CA ALA A 124 6.11 13.94 -2.00
C ALA A 124 4.71 14.28 -2.52
N ALA A 125 3.83 14.85 -1.69
CA ALA A 125 2.47 15.23 -2.11
C ALA A 125 2.48 16.42 -3.07
N THR A 126 3.30 17.45 -2.79
CA THR A 126 3.51 18.59 -3.70
C THR A 126 4.07 18.10 -5.04
N ALA A 127 5.10 17.25 -5.02
CA ALA A 127 5.69 16.70 -6.24
C ALA A 127 4.70 15.84 -7.05
N ILE A 128 3.80 15.09 -6.40
CA ILE A 128 2.72 14.38 -7.10
C ILE A 128 1.81 15.38 -7.81
N GLY A 129 1.38 16.44 -7.11
CA GLY A 129 0.47 17.42 -7.68
C GLY A 129 1.07 18.17 -8.86
N GLU A 130 2.32 18.62 -8.73
CA GLU A 130 3.07 19.28 -9.80
C GLU A 130 3.33 18.35 -10.99
N ALA A 131 3.59 17.06 -10.76
CA ALA A 131 3.80 16.10 -11.84
C ALA A 131 2.55 15.84 -12.69
N ILE A 132 1.36 15.93 -12.08
CA ILE A 132 0.08 15.66 -12.76
C ILE A 132 -0.45 16.93 -13.45
N GLU A 133 -0.36 18.09 -12.79
CA GLU A 133 -1.05 19.32 -13.24
C GLU A 133 -0.08 20.46 -13.61
N GLY A 134 1.22 20.20 -13.58
CA GLY A 134 2.29 21.17 -13.87
C GLY A 134 2.57 22.17 -12.73
N SER A 135 1.61 22.43 -11.84
CA SER A 135 1.80 23.26 -10.65
C SER A 135 0.85 22.85 -9.52
N GLU A 136 1.19 23.16 -8.27
CA GLU A 136 0.32 22.88 -7.13
C GLU A 136 -0.99 23.68 -7.18
N ALA A 137 -0.97 24.92 -7.69
CA ALA A 137 -2.17 25.73 -7.83
C ALA A 137 -3.17 25.10 -8.83
N ASN A 138 -2.68 24.54 -9.94
CA ASN A 138 -3.53 23.79 -10.88
C ASN A 138 -4.07 22.51 -10.22
N PHE A 139 -3.21 21.82 -9.46
CA PHE A 139 -3.60 20.64 -8.71
C PHE A 139 -4.69 20.93 -7.68
N ALA A 140 -4.58 22.00 -6.91
CA ALA A 140 -5.62 22.43 -5.98
C ALA A 140 -6.96 22.70 -6.67
N ARG A 141 -6.96 23.25 -7.90
CA ARG A 141 -8.19 23.39 -8.70
C ARG A 141 -8.79 22.03 -9.07
N ARG A 142 -7.97 21.07 -9.52
CA ARG A 142 -8.44 19.69 -9.76
C ARG A 142 -8.98 19.05 -8.49
N MET A 143 -8.29 19.19 -7.34
CA MET A 143 -8.75 18.72 -6.04
C MET A 143 -10.15 19.24 -5.68
N ASN A 144 -10.42 20.52 -5.92
CA ASN A 144 -11.74 21.12 -5.65
C ASN A 144 -12.83 20.65 -6.61
N ARG A 145 -12.51 20.47 -7.91
CA ARG A 145 -13.45 19.90 -8.89
C ARG A 145 -13.78 18.45 -8.53
N THR A 146 -12.77 17.65 -8.18
CA THR A 146 -12.94 16.28 -7.70
C THR A 146 -13.76 16.25 -6.42
N ALA A 147 -13.47 17.10 -5.43
CA ALA A 147 -14.25 17.19 -4.19
C ALA A 147 -15.74 17.42 -4.46
N LYS A 148 -16.08 18.38 -5.34
CA LYS A 148 -17.47 18.64 -5.75
C LYS A 148 -18.11 17.42 -6.41
N ALA A 149 -17.38 16.74 -7.30
CA ALA A 149 -17.89 15.56 -7.99
C ALA A 149 -18.12 14.35 -7.05
N LEU A 150 -17.38 14.29 -5.94
CA LEU A 150 -17.57 13.29 -4.88
C LEU A 150 -18.63 13.69 -3.84
N GLY A 151 -19.27 14.85 -3.98
CA GLY A 151 -20.26 15.35 -3.02
C GLY A 151 -19.67 15.99 -1.75
N MET A 152 -18.37 16.28 -1.73
CA MET A 152 -17.69 16.96 -0.61
C MET A 152 -17.90 18.49 -0.68
N THR A 153 -19.14 18.94 -0.48
CA THR A 153 -19.56 20.32 -0.76
C THR A 153 -19.03 21.36 0.24
N ASN A 154 -18.55 20.94 1.41
CA ASN A 154 -18.04 21.82 2.47
C ASN A 154 -16.50 21.88 2.50
N THR A 155 -15.85 21.34 1.46
CA THR A 155 -14.40 21.22 1.34
C THR A 155 -13.81 22.21 0.35
N THR A 156 -12.66 22.77 0.71
CA THR A 156 -11.82 23.60 -0.16
C THR A 156 -10.36 23.28 0.11
N PHE A 157 -9.66 22.84 -0.93
CA PHE A 157 -8.22 22.59 -0.93
C PHE A 157 -7.49 23.76 -1.57
N LYS A 158 -6.36 24.14 -0.96
CA LYS A 158 -5.42 25.17 -1.42
C LYS A 158 -4.08 24.60 -1.85
N ASN A 159 -3.69 23.47 -1.26
CA ASN A 159 -2.43 22.78 -1.53
C ASN A 159 -2.60 21.24 -1.46
N ALA A 160 -1.61 20.49 -1.95
CA ALA A 160 -1.66 19.04 -2.10
C ALA A 160 -1.35 18.28 -0.81
N HIS A 161 -0.74 18.94 0.18
CA HIS A 161 -0.23 18.29 1.39
C HIS A 161 -1.08 18.58 2.65
N GLY A 162 -1.84 19.67 2.66
CA GLY A 162 -2.67 20.11 3.78
C GLY A 162 -1.89 20.81 4.88
N LEU A 163 -0.89 21.64 4.55
CA LEU A 163 -0.38 22.61 5.53
C LEU A 163 -1.44 23.70 5.69
N THR A 164 -1.47 24.32 6.87
CA THR A 164 -2.48 25.32 7.19
C THR A 164 -2.34 26.53 6.28
N GLU A 165 -3.42 26.86 5.60
CA GLU A 165 -3.54 28.02 4.73
C GLU A 165 -4.96 28.58 4.86
N SER A 166 -5.12 29.89 4.66
CA SER A 166 -6.43 30.53 4.73
C SER A 166 -7.39 29.94 3.68
N GLY A 167 -8.58 29.53 4.14
CA GLY A 167 -9.58 28.89 3.29
C GLY A 167 -9.29 27.43 2.92
N HIS A 168 -8.21 26.81 3.42
CA HIS A 168 -7.97 25.36 3.30
C HIS A 168 -8.73 24.61 4.39
N MET A 169 -9.96 24.20 4.08
CA MET A 169 -10.96 23.72 5.04
C MET A 169 -11.68 22.47 4.53
N SER A 170 -12.12 21.61 5.42
CA SER A 170 -12.96 20.45 5.15
C SER A 170 -13.77 20.11 6.38
N THR A 171 -14.48 18.98 6.38
CA THR A 171 -15.36 18.55 7.47
C THR A 171 -15.11 17.08 7.81
N ALA A 172 -15.57 16.62 8.97
CA ALA A 172 -15.47 15.21 9.33
C ALA A 172 -16.33 14.33 8.41
N HIS A 173 -17.48 14.85 7.99
CA HIS A 173 -18.37 14.24 7.00
C HIS A 173 -17.66 14.05 5.64
N ASP A 174 -17.13 15.14 5.05
CA ASP A 174 -16.48 15.11 3.73
C ASP A 174 -15.24 14.22 3.72
N MET A 175 -14.43 14.24 4.78
CA MET A 175 -13.25 13.36 4.88
C MET A 175 -13.62 11.89 5.05
N THR A 176 -14.81 11.59 5.59
CA THR A 176 -15.34 10.22 5.65
C THR A 176 -15.82 9.75 4.28
N ILE A 177 -16.49 10.64 3.51
CA ILE A 177 -16.81 10.40 2.10
C ILE A 177 -15.53 10.08 1.32
N MET A 178 -14.49 10.91 1.46
CA MET A 178 -13.20 10.70 0.80
C MET A 178 -12.57 9.34 1.15
N GLY A 179 -12.59 8.96 2.43
CA GLY A 179 -12.10 7.66 2.89
C GLY A 179 -12.85 6.48 2.26
N ARG A 180 -14.18 6.60 2.13
CA ARG A 180 -15.03 5.59 1.49
C ARG A 180 -14.76 5.46 -0.01
N HIS A 181 -14.57 6.58 -0.71
CA HIS A 181 -14.19 6.58 -2.13
C HIS A 181 -12.81 5.95 -2.36
N LEU A 182 -11.80 6.28 -1.54
CA LEU A 182 -10.48 5.62 -1.64
C LEU A 182 -10.57 4.10 -1.52
N LEU A 183 -11.42 3.61 -0.62
CA LEU A 183 -11.62 2.18 -0.39
C LEU A 183 -12.28 1.47 -1.59
N TYR A 184 -13.36 2.03 -2.15
CA TYR A 184 -14.16 1.35 -3.17
C TYR A 184 -13.75 1.66 -4.61
N ASP A 185 -13.21 2.84 -4.87
CA ASP A 185 -12.88 3.25 -6.24
C ASP A 185 -11.49 2.78 -6.66
N HIS A 186 -10.59 2.65 -5.69
CA HIS A 186 -9.18 2.28 -5.85
C HIS A 186 -8.73 1.15 -4.89
N PRO A 187 -9.47 0.03 -4.79
CA PRO A 187 -9.13 -1.08 -3.89
C PRO A 187 -7.72 -1.65 -4.14
N GLU A 188 -7.22 -1.55 -5.37
CA GLU A 188 -5.87 -1.99 -5.76
C GLU A 188 -4.74 -1.22 -5.07
N TYR A 189 -5.01 0.01 -4.60
CA TYR A 189 -4.04 0.87 -3.91
C TYR A 189 -4.33 1.01 -2.41
N TYR A 190 -5.51 0.60 -1.95
CA TYR A 190 -5.91 0.79 -0.56
C TYR A 190 -4.97 0.08 0.43
N ASN A 191 -4.34 -1.02 0.01
CA ASN A 191 -3.35 -1.73 0.81
C ASN A 191 -2.21 -0.84 1.33
N LEU A 192 -1.90 0.28 0.67
CA LEU A 192 -0.88 1.24 1.12
C LEU A 192 -1.17 1.82 2.50
N PHE A 193 -2.44 2.04 2.84
CA PHE A 193 -2.88 2.63 4.11
C PHE A 193 -2.85 1.63 5.28
N SER A 194 -2.77 0.33 4.99
CA SER A 194 -2.65 -0.73 5.99
C SER A 194 -1.21 -1.08 6.36
N ARG A 195 -0.22 -0.62 5.58
CA ARG A 195 1.18 -1.01 5.78
C ARG A 195 1.78 -0.39 7.03
N ILE A 196 2.58 -1.12 7.79
CA ILE A 196 3.32 -0.53 8.93
C ILE A 196 4.57 0.24 8.46
N THR A 197 5.19 -0.21 7.36
CA THR A 197 6.33 0.43 6.72
C THR A 197 6.24 0.33 5.21
N ALA A 198 6.95 1.20 4.50
CA ALA A 198 7.13 1.08 3.06
C ALA A 198 8.52 1.56 2.64
N ASP A 199 9.05 0.97 1.58
CA ASP A 199 10.19 1.53 0.88
C ASP A 199 9.74 2.70 -0.03
N ALA A 200 10.27 3.89 0.27
CA ALA A 200 10.03 5.13 -0.46
C ALA A 200 11.20 5.49 -1.40
N GLY A 201 12.01 4.51 -1.81
CA GLY A 201 13.04 4.63 -2.84
C GLY A 201 14.34 5.22 -2.31
N VAL A 202 14.27 6.27 -1.51
CA VAL A 202 15.45 6.88 -0.85
C VAL A 202 15.68 6.34 0.55
N ARG A 203 14.63 5.85 1.22
CA ARG A 203 14.69 5.20 2.52
C ARG A 203 13.40 4.45 2.82
N LYS A 204 13.49 3.50 3.75
CA LYS A 204 12.33 2.90 4.39
C LYS A 204 11.66 3.92 5.32
N VAL A 205 10.34 4.04 5.23
CA VAL A 205 9.54 4.93 6.06
C VAL A 205 8.53 4.15 6.90
N SER A 206 8.18 4.71 8.06
CA SER A 206 7.17 4.14 8.95
C SER A 206 5.84 4.86 8.82
N HIS A 207 4.75 4.11 8.95
CA HIS A 207 3.41 4.67 8.88
C HIS A 207 3.12 5.58 10.07
N THR A 208 2.58 6.76 9.81
CA THR A 208 2.15 7.70 10.87
C THR A 208 1.02 7.14 11.75
N ASN A 209 0.19 6.22 11.23
CA ASN A 209 -0.92 5.61 11.94
C ASN A 209 -0.59 4.25 12.58
N ARG A 210 0.68 3.80 12.54
CA ARG A 210 1.09 2.44 12.95
C ARG A 210 0.64 2.04 14.36
N ARG A 211 0.51 3.00 15.29
CA ARG A 211 0.05 2.71 16.66
C ARG A 211 -1.39 2.23 16.65
N PHE A 212 -2.28 2.92 15.93
CA PHE A 212 -3.67 2.53 15.80
C PHE A 212 -3.81 1.24 14.98
N LEU A 213 -3.11 1.15 13.84
CA LEU A 213 -3.11 -0.05 13.00
C LEU A 213 -2.66 -1.31 13.76
N GLY A 214 -1.67 -1.18 14.65
CA GLY A 214 -1.17 -2.31 15.45
C GLY A 214 -2.02 -2.62 16.69
N SER A 215 -2.80 -1.66 17.20
CA SER A 215 -3.55 -1.84 18.45
C SER A 215 -5.03 -2.19 18.26
N TYR A 216 -5.63 -1.85 17.12
CA TYR A 216 -7.07 -2.01 16.91
C TYR A 216 -7.38 -3.16 15.95
N LYS A 217 -8.12 -4.17 16.43
CA LYS A 217 -8.48 -5.36 15.63
C LYS A 217 -9.27 -4.97 14.38
N GLY A 218 -8.73 -5.36 13.23
CA GLY A 218 -9.32 -5.13 11.91
C GLY A 218 -8.94 -3.79 11.28
N ALA A 219 -8.14 -2.94 11.94
CA ALA A 219 -7.75 -1.65 11.39
C ALA A 219 -6.85 -1.78 10.16
N ASP A 220 -7.18 -1.06 9.09
CA ASP A 220 -6.49 -1.13 7.81
C ASP A 220 -6.32 0.23 7.11
N GLY A 221 -6.60 1.33 7.82
CA GLY A 221 -6.42 2.67 7.30
C GLY A 221 -6.89 3.78 8.23
N ILE A 222 -7.04 5.02 7.77
CA ILE A 222 -6.60 5.50 6.45
C ILE A 222 -5.50 6.54 6.64
N LYS A 223 -5.79 7.68 7.27
CA LYS A 223 -4.87 8.81 7.27
C LYS A 223 -4.94 9.64 8.54
N THR A 224 -3.77 9.96 9.10
CA THR A 224 -3.61 10.94 10.18
C THR A 224 -3.34 12.35 9.63
N GLY A 225 -3.76 13.38 10.37
CA GLY A 225 -3.41 14.78 10.14
C GLY A 225 -3.04 15.49 11.44
N TYR A 226 -2.09 16.42 11.37
CA TYR A 226 -1.80 17.35 12.46
C TYR A 226 -1.22 18.65 11.93
N THR A 227 -1.76 19.76 12.41
CA THR A 227 -1.10 21.07 12.46
C THR A 227 -1.51 21.73 13.77
N ARG A 228 -0.82 22.81 14.18
CA ARG A 228 -1.21 23.56 15.38
C ARG A 228 -2.66 24.06 15.32
N ALA A 229 -3.13 24.48 14.14
CA ALA A 229 -4.48 24.99 13.95
C ALA A 229 -5.54 23.88 13.82
N ALA A 230 -5.18 22.71 13.29
CA ALA A 230 -6.12 21.61 13.08
C ALA A 230 -6.32 20.73 14.32
N GLY A 231 -5.35 20.70 15.25
CA GLY A 231 -5.27 19.64 16.24
C GLY A 231 -4.90 18.30 15.61
N PHE A 232 -5.15 17.20 16.32
CA PHE A 232 -4.86 15.84 15.87
C PHE A 232 -6.10 15.22 15.19
N ASN A 233 -6.01 14.98 13.89
CA ASN A 233 -7.09 14.43 13.07
C ASN A 233 -6.78 12.98 12.63
N LEU A 234 -7.81 12.15 12.44
CA LEU A 234 -7.68 10.80 11.85
C LEU A 234 -8.97 10.40 11.14
N THR A 235 -8.84 9.97 9.90
CA THR A 235 -9.83 9.11 9.24
C THR A 235 -9.31 7.68 9.32
N ALA A 236 -10.03 6.80 10.01
CA ALA A 236 -9.71 5.40 10.24
C ALA A 236 -10.75 4.48 9.60
N SER A 237 -10.33 3.29 9.17
CA SER A 237 -11.23 2.20 8.81
C SER A 237 -10.82 0.92 9.51
N ALA A 238 -11.80 0.07 9.79
CA ALA A 238 -11.59 -1.28 10.24
C ALA A 238 -12.64 -2.23 9.66
N GLU A 239 -12.26 -3.49 9.45
CA GLU A 239 -13.13 -4.58 8.99
C GLU A 239 -13.12 -5.75 9.99
N ARG A 240 -14.31 -6.28 10.28
CA ARG A 240 -14.52 -7.45 11.14
C ARG A 240 -15.57 -8.37 10.50
N GLY A 241 -15.13 -9.48 9.93
CA GLY A 241 -16.03 -10.35 9.17
C GLY A 241 -16.60 -9.59 7.97
N ASN A 242 -17.93 -9.49 7.90
CA ASN A 242 -18.62 -8.76 6.84
C ASN A 242 -18.90 -7.29 7.19
N GLU A 243 -18.56 -6.82 8.39
CA GLU A 243 -18.82 -5.45 8.84
C GLU A 243 -17.60 -4.57 8.60
N ARG A 244 -17.82 -3.36 8.08
CA ARG A 244 -16.76 -2.38 7.87
C ARG A 244 -17.21 -1.00 8.29
N VAL A 245 -16.43 -0.36 9.14
CA VAL A 245 -16.72 0.96 9.69
C VAL A 245 -15.64 1.94 9.25
N ILE A 246 -16.05 3.18 8.97
CA ILE A 246 -15.14 4.32 8.81
C ILE A 246 -15.48 5.36 9.87
N VAL A 247 -14.44 5.86 10.55
CA VAL A 247 -14.52 6.90 11.58
C VAL A 247 -13.61 8.05 11.18
N THR A 248 -14.11 9.27 11.20
CA THR A 248 -13.27 10.47 11.12
C THR A 248 -13.40 11.30 12.38
N VAL A 249 -12.27 11.73 12.94
CA VAL A 249 -12.17 12.65 14.08
C VAL A 249 -11.28 13.83 13.71
N PHE A 250 -11.74 15.03 14.06
CA PHE A 250 -11.00 16.29 13.99
C PHE A 250 -10.78 16.87 15.39
N GLY A 251 -9.72 17.68 15.55
CA GLY A 251 -9.54 18.51 16.74
C GLY A 251 -9.11 17.73 17.99
N GLY A 252 -8.49 16.55 17.84
CA GLY A 252 -7.92 15.84 18.99
C GLY A 252 -6.82 16.66 19.67
N THR A 253 -6.68 16.55 21.00
CA THR A 253 -5.70 17.33 21.79
C THR A 253 -4.31 16.69 21.81
N SER A 254 -4.23 15.38 21.59
CA SER A 254 -2.98 14.61 21.51
C SER A 254 -3.16 13.37 20.64
N THR A 255 -2.06 12.71 20.25
CA THR A 255 -2.15 11.44 19.52
C THR A 255 -2.85 10.34 20.32
N SER A 256 -2.63 10.27 21.64
CA SER A 256 -3.29 9.28 22.50
C SER A 256 -4.78 9.58 22.66
N ALA A 257 -5.15 10.83 22.95
CA ALA A 257 -6.55 11.23 23.09
C ALA A 257 -7.33 10.99 21.79
N ARG A 258 -6.73 11.36 20.65
CA ARG A 258 -7.29 11.13 19.32
C ARG A 258 -7.49 9.63 19.04
N ASN A 259 -6.49 8.79 19.32
CA ASN A 259 -6.61 7.34 19.10
C ASN A 259 -7.65 6.70 20.04
N ALA A 260 -7.71 7.14 21.30
CA ALA A 260 -8.71 6.66 22.26
C ALA A 260 -10.12 6.99 21.77
N LYS A 261 -10.35 8.23 21.33
CA LYS A 261 -11.65 8.65 20.79
C LYS A 261 -12.02 7.91 19.50
N VAL A 262 -11.08 7.69 18.59
CA VAL A 262 -11.33 6.89 17.38
C VAL A 262 -11.65 5.44 17.74
N THR A 263 -10.98 4.85 18.73
CA THR A 263 -11.28 3.49 19.23
C THR A 263 -12.70 3.42 19.77
N GLU A 264 -13.08 4.35 20.65
CA GLU A 264 -14.43 4.46 21.22
C GLU A 264 -15.51 4.56 20.13
N LEU A 265 -15.32 5.43 19.14
CA LEU A 265 -16.26 5.63 18.04
C LEU A 265 -16.29 4.47 17.06
N MET A 266 -15.17 3.79 16.84
CA MET A 266 -15.11 2.59 16.00
C MET A 266 -15.85 1.43 16.68
N ASP A 267 -15.70 1.25 17.98
CA ASP A 267 -16.45 0.26 18.76
C ASP A 267 -17.94 0.58 18.84
N LEU A 268 -18.31 1.88 18.91
CA LEU A 268 -19.69 2.32 18.73
C LEU A 268 -20.21 1.93 17.33
N GLY A 269 -19.42 2.16 16.29
CA GLY A 269 -19.75 1.82 14.91
C GLY A 269 -20.04 0.33 14.75
N PHE A 270 -19.15 -0.55 15.21
CA PHE A 270 -19.39 -2.00 15.14
C PHE A 270 -20.58 -2.48 15.97
N ARG A 271 -20.90 -1.82 17.10
CA ARG A 271 -22.11 -2.14 17.86
C ARG A 271 -23.41 -1.72 17.17
N ARG A 272 -23.37 -0.69 16.32
CA ARG A 272 -24.54 -0.15 15.62
C ARG A 272 -24.69 -0.67 14.20
N ALA A 273 -23.60 -1.07 13.56
CA ALA A 273 -23.62 -1.59 12.20
C ALA A 273 -24.40 -2.91 12.16
N PRO A 274 -25.33 -3.10 11.21
CA PRO A 274 -26.06 -4.35 11.09
C PRO A 274 -25.13 -5.47 10.62
N SER A 275 -25.22 -6.66 11.20
CA SER A 275 -24.33 -7.78 10.80
C SER A 275 -24.54 -8.26 9.36
N SER A 276 -25.72 -8.01 8.79
CA SER A 276 -26.01 -8.19 7.37
C SER A 276 -26.49 -6.87 6.78
N ALA A 277 -25.83 -6.38 5.73
CA ALA A 277 -26.19 -5.16 5.04
C ALA A 277 -25.92 -5.28 3.53
N PRO A 278 -26.75 -4.67 2.67
CA PRO A 278 -26.47 -4.63 1.24
C PRO A 278 -25.23 -3.76 0.98
N LEU A 279 -24.37 -4.21 0.07
CA LEU A 279 -23.23 -3.42 -0.37
C LEU A 279 -23.69 -2.35 -1.37
N ASN A 280 -23.81 -1.11 -0.91
CA ASN A 280 -24.06 0.05 -1.74
C ASN A 280 -22.74 0.81 -1.96
N LYS A 281 -22.03 0.53 -3.06
CA LYS A 281 -20.77 1.25 -3.34
C LYS A 281 -21.08 2.69 -3.76
N PRO A 282 -20.28 3.69 -3.34
CA PRO A 282 -20.45 5.04 -3.85
C PRO A 282 -20.28 5.06 -5.37
N SER A 283 -21.05 5.92 -6.05
CA SER A 283 -20.91 6.11 -7.49
C SER A 283 -19.59 6.78 -7.79
N LYS A 284 -18.86 6.28 -8.80
CA LYS A 284 -17.67 6.96 -9.29
C LYS A 284 -18.09 8.31 -9.88
N PRO A 285 -17.37 9.40 -9.60
CA PRO A 285 -17.70 10.69 -10.16
C PRO A 285 -17.66 10.61 -11.70
N ALA A 286 -18.59 11.31 -12.35
CA ALA A 286 -18.60 11.43 -13.80
C ALA A 286 -17.37 12.23 -14.23
N TYR A 287 -16.43 11.50 -14.80
CA TYR A 287 -15.10 11.95 -15.14
C TYR A 287 -14.97 12.55 -16.54
N ALA A 288 -16.05 12.45 -17.32
CA ALA A 288 -16.19 13.02 -18.64
C ALA A 288 -16.39 14.54 -18.53
N ASP A 289 -15.61 15.28 -19.31
CA ASP A 289 -15.90 16.66 -19.75
C ASP A 289 -15.55 17.83 -18.82
N ILE A 290 -14.63 17.68 -17.87
CA ILE A 290 -14.08 18.83 -17.11
C ILE A 290 -12.73 19.33 -17.70
N GLU A 291 -12.28 18.76 -18.83
CA GLU A 291 -11.13 19.26 -19.58
C GLU A 291 -11.48 20.06 -20.84
N ASP A 292 -12.76 20.19 -21.22
CA ASP A 292 -13.20 20.93 -22.42
C ASP A 292 -13.97 22.21 -22.08
N THR A 293 -13.59 22.94 -21.03
CA THR A 293 -13.79 24.40 -21.06
C THR A 293 -12.52 25.03 -21.61
N PRO A 294 -12.46 25.39 -22.91
CA PRO A 294 -11.33 26.14 -23.41
C PRO A 294 -11.31 27.48 -22.69
N VAL A 295 -10.28 27.69 -21.88
CA VAL A 295 -9.85 29.04 -21.56
C VAL A 295 -9.53 29.66 -22.90
N ALA A 296 -10.28 30.69 -23.29
CA ALA A 296 -10.06 31.45 -24.51
C ALA A 296 -8.65 32.06 -24.47
N SER A 297 -7.67 31.31 -24.96
CA SER A 297 -6.36 31.79 -25.36
C SER A 297 -6.43 31.93 -26.87
N ASN A 298 -6.45 33.18 -27.32
CA ASN A 298 -6.33 33.51 -28.74
C ASN A 298 -5.09 32.84 -29.34
N GLY A 299 -5.30 31.99 -30.34
CA GLY A 299 -4.28 31.57 -31.31
C GLY A 299 -3.71 30.16 -31.12
N GLY A 300 -4.00 29.27 -32.09
CA GLY A 300 -3.25 28.05 -32.35
C GLY A 300 -3.95 26.75 -31.95
N ALA A 301 -4.88 26.28 -32.79
CA ALA A 301 -5.58 25.01 -32.61
C ALA A 301 -4.65 23.79 -32.79
N GLY A 302 -4.10 23.27 -31.70
CA GLY A 302 -3.55 21.92 -31.63
C GLY A 302 -4.66 20.91 -31.32
N LYS A 303 -5.37 20.41 -32.33
CA LYS A 303 -6.29 19.27 -32.16
C LYS A 303 -5.47 18.04 -31.77
N VAL A 304 -5.55 17.61 -30.51
CA VAL A 304 -5.05 16.30 -30.10
C VAL A 304 -6.00 15.25 -30.66
N ILE A 305 -5.61 14.60 -31.75
CA ILE A 305 -6.32 13.44 -32.29
C ILE A 305 -6.10 12.27 -31.31
N ARG A 306 -7.11 11.93 -30.52
CA ARG A 306 -7.15 10.64 -29.80
C ARG A 306 -7.27 9.53 -30.84
N LEU A 307 -6.15 8.85 -31.11
CA LEU A 307 -6.16 7.64 -31.91
C LEU A 307 -6.87 6.54 -31.11
N VAL A 308 -8.14 6.29 -31.43
CA VAL A 308 -8.89 5.15 -30.89
C VAL A 308 -8.27 3.89 -31.49
N GLY A 309 -7.37 3.23 -30.75
CA GLY A 309 -6.74 1.97 -31.15
C GLY A 309 -7.67 0.75 -31.09
N ALA A 310 -8.99 0.95 -31.12
CA ALA A 310 -9.94 -0.14 -31.25
C ALA A 310 -10.04 -0.54 -32.72
N VAL A 311 -9.45 -1.68 -33.06
CA VAL A 311 -9.58 -2.27 -34.39
C VAL A 311 -11.02 -2.77 -34.54
N THR A 312 -11.86 -2.01 -35.25
CA THR A 312 -13.29 -2.33 -35.44
C THR A 312 -13.55 -3.46 -36.43
N SER A 313 -12.53 -3.94 -37.15
CA SER A 313 -12.63 -5.16 -37.96
C SER A 313 -11.27 -5.86 -38.12
N SER A 314 -11.22 -7.17 -37.87
CA SER A 314 -10.09 -8.00 -38.29
C SER A 314 -10.25 -8.35 -39.76
N LYS A 315 -9.28 -8.06 -40.63
CA LYS A 315 -9.26 -8.64 -41.97
C LYS A 315 -9.05 -10.16 -41.85
N ARG A 316 -10.11 -10.92 -42.12
CA ARG A 316 -10.03 -12.38 -42.23
C ARG A 316 -9.20 -12.71 -43.48
N PRO A 317 -8.16 -13.56 -43.41
CA PRO A 317 -7.39 -13.94 -44.59
C PRO A 317 -8.31 -14.58 -45.64
N THR A 318 -8.26 -14.10 -46.88
CA THR A 318 -8.91 -14.77 -48.01
C THR A 318 -8.09 -16.00 -48.37
N LEU A 319 -8.78 -17.15 -48.49
CA LEU A 319 -8.19 -18.37 -48.99
C LEU A 319 -7.69 -18.13 -50.42
N ARG A 320 -6.43 -18.51 -50.67
CA ARG A 320 -5.83 -18.48 -52.00
C ARG A 320 -6.67 -19.37 -52.93
N PRO A 321 -7.18 -18.86 -54.07
CA PRO A 321 -7.76 -19.71 -55.08
C PRO A 321 -6.67 -20.62 -55.66
N GLY A 322 -6.90 -21.93 -55.59
CA GLY A 322 -6.03 -22.93 -56.21
C GLY A 322 -5.21 -23.75 -55.23
N HIS A 323 -5.85 -24.70 -54.56
CA HIS A 323 -5.40 -26.10 -54.56
C HIS A 323 -6.60 -26.98 -54.18
N GLN A 324 -7.04 -27.78 -55.14
CA GLN A 324 -8.08 -28.78 -54.93
C GLN A 324 -7.56 -29.83 -53.96
N ALA A 325 -8.40 -30.16 -52.97
CA ALA A 325 -8.15 -31.28 -52.09
C ALA A 325 -8.32 -32.59 -52.88
N GLN A 326 -7.24 -33.37 -53.01
CA GLN A 326 -7.39 -34.79 -53.25
C GLN A 326 -7.62 -35.46 -51.89
N VAL A 327 -8.86 -35.89 -51.70
CA VAL A 327 -9.29 -36.79 -50.64
C VAL A 327 -8.77 -38.19 -51.01
N VAL A 328 -7.91 -38.76 -50.18
CA VAL A 328 -7.65 -40.20 -50.21
C VAL A 328 -8.06 -40.77 -48.86
N VAL A 329 -9.17 -41.49 -48.89
CA VAL A 329 -9.68 -42.35 -47.83
C VAL A 329 -8.82 -43.63 -47.84
N ALA A 330 -8.35 -44.08 -46.68
CA ALA A 330 -7.86 -45.44 -46.51
C ALA A 330 -8.46 -46.05 -45.24
N THR A 331 -9.34 -47.01 -45.47
CA THR A 331 -9.97 -47.95 -44.53
C THR A 331 -9.00 -49.06 -44.10
N ALA A 332 -9.32 -49.70 -42.97
CA ALA A 332 -8.56 -50.77 -42.32
C ALA A 332 -8.58 -52.13 -43.07
N GLU A 333 -7.48 -52.90 -43.02
CA GLU A 333 -7.34 -54.23 -42.36
C GLU A 333 -5.95 -54.90 -42.62
N ALA A 334 -5.56 -55.84 -41.73
CA ALA A 334 -4.23 -56.47 -41.50
C ALA A 334 -4.01 -57.79 -42.29
N PRO A 335 -3.06 -58.74 -42.00
CA PRO A 335 -1.77 -58.79 -41.25
C PRO A 335 -0.61 -59.56 -42.00
N GLN A 336 0.47 -59.90 -41.26
CA GLN A 336 1.57 -60.91 -41.49
C GLN A 336 2.95 -60.29 -41.85
N ALA A 337 3.99 -60.32 -41.01
CA ALA A 337 4.72 -61.40 -40.29
C ALA A 337 5.94 -61.93 -41.06
N THR A 338 7.14 -61.46 -40.68
CA THR A 338 8.38 -62.26 -40.64
C THR A 338 9.33 -61.70 -39.57
N SER A 339 9.59 -62.53 -38.55
CA SER A 339 10.52 -62.40 -37.41
C SER A 339 12.00 -62.60 -37.87
N PRO A 340 13.05 -62.70 -37.00
CA PRO A 340 13.06 -62.77 -35.52
C PRO A 340 14.21 -62.04 -34.75
N ILE A 341 13.87 -61.68 -33.49
CA ILE A 341 14.58 -61.92 -32.21
C ILE A 341 16.04 -61.46 -32.03
N LEU A 342 16.31 -60.70 -30.95
CA LEU A 342 17.21 -61.15 -29.86
C LEU A 342 16.94 -60.39 -28.54
N ASN A 343 16.40 -61.14 -27.57
CA ASN A 343 16.18 -60.78 -26.17
C ASN A 343 17.52 -60.81 -25.38
N ALA A 344 18.49 -60.00 -25.78
CA ALA A 344 19.82 -59.97 -25.15
C ALA A 344 20.15 -58.66 -24.41
N ASP A 345 19.47 -57.55 -24.71
CA ASP A 345 19.88 -56.23 -24.17
C ASP A 345 19.14 -55.81 -22.89
N ILE A 346 18.05 -56.49 -22.53
CA ILE A 346 17.22 -56.13 -21.37
C ILE A 346 17.72 -56.82 -20.08
N THR A 347 18.45 -57.93 -20.20
CA THR A 347 19.04 -58.66 -19.07
C THR A 347 20.45 -58.20 -18.68
N ALA A 348 21.15 -57.48 -19.57
CA ALA A 348 22.47 -56.90 -19.26
C ALA A 348 22.38 -55.65 -18.35
N ALA A 349 21.30 -54.86 -18.44
CA ALA A 349 21.14 -53.65 -17.63
C ALA A 349 20.74 -53.90 -16.16
N LEU A 350 20.26 -55.10 -15.83
CA LEU A 350 19.79 -55.45 -14.49
C LEU A 350 20.86 -56.11 -13.60
N GLN A 351 22.02 -56.49 -14.15
CA GLN A 351 23.10 -57.13 -13.41
C GLN A 351 24.21 -56.18 -12.90
N GLU A 352 24.26 -54.93 -13.39
CA GLU A 352 25.22 -53.92 -12.90
C GLU A 352 24.78 -53.28 -11.56
N ALA A 353 23.48 -53.36 -11.20
CA ALA A 353 22.90 -52.68 -10.04
C ALA A 353 22.89 -53.50 -8.73
N GLN A 354 23.38 -54.75 -8.73
CA GLN A 354 23.40 -55.63 -7.55
C GLN A 354 24.80 -55.85 -6.93
N LYS A 355 25.85 -55.16 -7.40
CA LYS A 355 27.23 -55.37 -6.91
C LYS A 355 27.75 -54.40 -5.87
N THR A 356 26.92 -53.55 -5.26
CA THR A 356 27.41 -52.68 -4.18
C THR A 356 26.43 -52.58 -3.01
N ALA A 357 26.56 -53.53 -2.09
CA ALA A 357 26.13 -53.44 -0.70
C ALA A 357 27.14 -54.24 0.17
N PRO A 358 27.11 -54.20 1.51
CA PRO A 358 27.84 -53.25 2.37
C PRO A 358 28.76 -53.97 3.38
N ALA A 359 29.51 -53.22 4.20
CA ALA A 359 30.11 -53.77 5.43
C ALA A 359 30.08 -52.75 6.59
N ILE A 360 29.79 -53.30 7.77
CA ILE A 360 29.29 -52.69 9.00
C ILE A 360 30.42 -52.60 10.03
N VAL A 361 30.46 -51.57 10.89
CA VAL A 361 30.93 -51.74 12.29
C VAL A 361 30.28 -50.72 13.25
N ALA A 362 29.54 -51.28 14.25
CA ALA A 362 29.53 -51.04 15.71
C ALA A 362 29.58 -49.59 16.28
N ALA A 363 28.96 -49.20 17.41
CA ALA A 363 28.08 -49.78 18.43
C ALA A 363 27.47 -48.61 19.27
N ALA A 364 26.38 -48.86 20.01
CA ALA A 364 25.68 -47.93 20.91
C ALA A 364 26.39 -47.73 22.28
N PRO A 365 25.99 -46.78 23.18
CA PRO A 365 24.71 -46.84 23.91
C PRO A 365 24.01 -45.47 24.20
N ALA A 366 22.77 -45.53 24.71
CA ALA A 366 21.97 -44.44 25.32
C ALA A 366 21.96 -44.58 26.87
N PRO A 367 21.18 -43.86 27.72
CA PRO A 367 20.40 -42.60 27.60
C PRO A 367 20.64 -41.60 28.77
N GLU A 368 19.99 -40.41 28.80
CA GLU A 368 19.17 -39.86 29.92
C GLU A 368 18.72 -38.39 29.71
N PRO A 369 17.64 -37.92 30.40
CA PRO A 369 16.89 -36.69 30.12
C PRO A 369 17.09 -35.58 31.21
N GLU A 370 16.17 -34.61 31.28
CA GLU A 370 16.01 -33.50 32.27
C GLU A 370 16.63 -32.14 31.84
N ALA A 371 16.06 -30.95 32.08
CA ALA A 371 14.93 -30.53 32.90
C ALA A 371 14.31 -29.21 32.37
N GLU A 372 13.02 -29.03 32.66
CA GLU A 372 12.36 -27.73 32.78
C GLU A 372 13.00 -26.88 33.88
N THR A 373 13.05 -25.57 33.68
CA THR A 373 12.99 -24.61 34.80
C THR A 373 12.03 -23.48 34.45
N LEU A 374 10.85 -23.55 35.06
CA LEU A 374 10.00 -22.41 35.38
C LEU A 374 10.52 -21.72 36.65
N LEU A 375 10.06 -20.47 36.84
CA LEU A 375 10.04 -19.59 38.03
C LEU A 375 10.79 -18.28 37.76
N ALA A 376 10.38 -17.11 38.24
CA ALA A 376 9.11 -16.60 38.74
C ALA A 376 9.24 -15.06 38.75
N ALA A 377 8.09 -14.39 38.82
CA ALA A 377 7.96 -12.94 38.89
C ALA A 377 8.57 -12.35 40.18
N VAL A 378 9.18 -11.16 40.07
CA VAL A 378 9.11 -10.13 41.13
C VAL A 378 8.99 -8.74 40.48
N SER A 379 8.02 -8.00 40.99
CA SER A 379 7.62 -6.64 40.69
C SER A 379 8.35 -5.66 41.61
N VAL A 380 8.95 -4.58 41.08
CA VAL A 380 9.18 -3.33 41.85
C VAL A 380 9.01 -2.11 40.92
N ARG A 381 8.22 -1.14 41.42
CA ARG A 381 7.86 0.16 40.83
C ARG A 381 9.02 1.18 40.86
N PRO A 382 8.92 2.31 40.14
CA PRO A 382 10.06 3.13 39.70
C PRO A 382 10.46 4.20 40.72
N THR A 383 11.77 4.47 40.80
CA THR A 383 12.34 5.59 41.56
C THR A 383 12.73 6.77 40.67
N LEU A 384 12.62 7.95 41.28
CA LEU A 384 12.62 9.29 40.73
C LEU A 384 13.95 9.73 40.10
N ARG A 385 13.81 10.62 39.11
CA ARG A 385 14.84 11.37 38.40
C ARG A 385 15.34 12.54 39.26
N PRO A 386 16.65 12.73 39.49
CA PRO A 386 17.18 14.02 39.88
C PRO A 386 17.51 14.85 38.63
N SER A 387 17.06 16.09 38.65
CA SER A 387 17.47 17.19 37.80
C SER A 387 18.84 17.70 38.24
N ALA A 388 19.79 17.85 37.31
CA ALA A 388 20.76 18.95 37.34
C ALA A 388 21.47 19.05 35.98
N ALA A 389 21.46 20.27 35.45
CA ALA A 389 22.35 20.72 34.41
C ALA A 389 23.76 20.91 34.99
N ALA A 390 24.80 20.50 34.26
CA ALA A 390 26.06 21.23 34.20
C ALA A 390 26.94 20.70 33.06
N SER A 391 27.38 21.66 32.26
CA SER A 391 28.46 21.63 31.29
C SER A 391 29.67 20.77 31.70
N LEU A 392 30.09 19.87 30.81
CA LEU A 392 31.50 19.46 30.70
C LEU A 392 31.88 19.42 29.22
N VAL A 393 32.79 20.34 28.88
CA VAL A 393 33.58 20.36 27.66
C VAL A 393 34.63 19.26 27.82
N GLU A 394 34.64 18.29 26.91
CA GLU A 394 35.79 17.41 26.75
C GLU A 394 36.09 17.24 25.27
N THR A 395 37.29 17.69 24.92
CA THR A 395 37.96 17.62 23.63
C THR A 395 38.16 16.17 23.20
N ALA A 396 37.62 15.79 22.04
CA ALA A 396 37.95 14.54 21.39
C ALA A 396 38.36 14.76 19.92
N ALA A 397 39.60 14.38 19.66
CA ALA A 397 40.36 14.34 18.43
C ALA A 397 39.57 14.11 17.12
N VAL A 398 39.98 14.87 16.09
CA VAL A 398 39.64 14.68 14.69
C VAL A 398 40.18 13.32 14.20
N ARG A 399 39.29 12.36 13.95
CA ARG A 399 39.59 11.22 13.08
C ARG A 399 39.23 11.57 11.64
N GLN A 400 40.23 11.69 10.79
CA GLN A 400 40.07 11.74 9.34
C GLN A 400 39.44 10.42 8.86
N ILE A 401 38.30 10.50 8.19
CA ILE A 401 37.65 9.38 7.51
C ILE A 401 37.97 9.54 6.02
N THR A 402 38.79 8.65 5.49
CA THR A 402 38.98 8.45 4.05
C THR A 402 37.70 7.89 3.43
N PRO A 403 37.19 8.45 2.31
CA PRO A 403 35.97 7.94 1.69
C PRO A 403 36.22 6.61 0.97
N LYS A 404 35.54 5.55 1.43
CA LYS A 404 35.46 4.25 0.78
C LYS A 404 34.61 4.34 -0.49
N ALA A 405 35.14 3.86 -1.60
CA ALA A 405 34.48 3.84 -2.91
C ALA A 405 33.14 3.07 -2.88
N PRO A 406 32.11 3.50 -3.65
CA PRO A 406 30.82 2.84 -3.70
C PRO A 406 30.91 1.46 -4.39
N PRO A 407 30.15 0.44 -3.92
CA PRO A 407 30.09 -0.86 -4.58
C PRO A 407 29.41 -0.74 -5.94
N ALA A 408 29.88 -1.56 -6.89
CA ALA A 408 29.39 -1.61 -8.27
C ALA A 408 27.90 -2.00 -8.35
N PRO A 409 27.16 -1.51 -9.37
CA PRO A 409 25.73 -1.80 -9.53
C PRO A 409 25.48 -3.28 -9.82
N GLU A 410 24.59 -3.89 -9.03
CA GLU A 410 24.10 -5.25 -9.23
C GLU A 410 23.09 -5.27 -10.39
N VAL A 411 23.45 -5.98 -11.47
CA VAL A 411 22.62 -6.12 -12.66
C VAL A 411 21.58 -7.21 -12.41
N ILE A 412 20.35 -6.81 -12.04
CA ILE A 412 19.20 -7.72 -12.00
C ILE A 412 18.77 -7.98 -13.44
N THR A 413 19.37 -8.98 -14.08
CA THR A 413 18.90 -9.52 -15.35
C THR A 413 17.58 -10.25 -15.11
N ARG A 414 16.50 -9.80 -15.77
CA ARG A 414 15.26 -10.59 -15.84
C ARG A 414 15.54 -11.79 -16.74
N VAL A 415 15.53 -13.00 -16.17
CA VAL A 415 15.75 -14.24 -16.91
C VAL A 415 14.67 -14.37 -17.99
N SER A 416 15.09 -14.19 -19.25
CA SER A 416 14.26 -14.36 -20.43
C SER A 416 14.31 -15.82 -20.85
N THR A 417 13.21 -16.56 -20.70
CA THR A 417 13.14 -17.98 -21.11
C THR A 417 13.08 -18.19 -22.63
N SER A 418 13.24 -17.13 -23.43
CA SER A 418 13.18 -17.17 -24.90
C SER A 418 14.35 -17.94 -25.54
N GLY A 419 15.41 -18.23 -24.79
CA GLY A 419 16.64 -18.82 -25.31
C GLY A 419 16.73 -20.35 -25.26
N GLY A 420 15.68 -21.08 -24.86
CA GLY A 420 15.62 -22.56 -24.90
C GLY A 420 16.60 -23.32 -23.98
N ARG A 421 17.62 -22.69 -23.42
CA ARG A 421 18.75 -23.34 -22.71
C ARG A 421 18.58 -23.46 -21.20
N HIS A 422 17.39 -23.21 -20.66
CA HIS A 422 17.18 -23.17 -19.21
C HIS A 422 16.52 -24.44 -18.69
N TRP A 423 16.97 -24.88 -17.52
CA TRP A 423 16.36 -25.96 -16.76
C TRP A 423 15.21 -25.41 -15.90
N GLY A 424 14.38 -26.33 -15.41
CA GLY A 424 13.29 -26.03 -14.51
C GLY A 424 12.93 -27.22 -13.63
N VAL A 425 11.94 -27.00 -12.76
CA VAL A 425 11.34 -28.04 -11.93
C VAL A 425 9.82 -27.96 -12.00
N ASN A 426 9.18 -29.12 -12.13
CA ASN A 426 7.74 -29.31 -12.02
C ASN A 426 7.40 -29.77 -10.61
N VAL A 427 6.46 -29.09 -9.95
CA VAL A 427 6.06 -29.42 -8.57
C VAL A 427 4.74 -30.18 -8.48
N GLY A 428 4.23 -30.65 -9.61
CA GLY A 428 3.01 -31.44 -9.71
C GLY A 428 2.00 -30.90 -10.71
N ARG A 429 0.96 -31.72 -10.92
CA ARG A 429 -0.20 -31.42 -11.76
C ARG A 429 -1.44 -31.23 -10.89
N TYR A 430 -2.21 -30.19 -11.20
CA TYR A 430 -3.39 -29.81 -10.41
C TYR A 430 -4.65 -29.71 -11.28
N PRO A 431 -5.85 -29.92 -10.69
CA PRO A 431 -7.11 -29.95 -11.44
C PRO A 431 -7.54 -28.56 -11.97
N SER A 432 -7.02 -27.48 -11.38
CA SER A 432 -7.32 -26.11 -11.80
C SER A 432 -6.06 -25.25 -11.85
N ARG A 433 -6.10 -24.23 -12.72
CA ARG A 433 -5.06 -23.21 -12.83
C ARG A 433 -4.81 -22.52 -11.49
N TYR A 434 -5.87 -22.20 -10.76
CA TYR A 434 -5.79 -21.56 -9.45
C TYR A 434 -5.06 -22.44 -8.42
N ALA A 435 -5.34 -23.76 -8.40
CA ALA A 435 -4.64 -24.69 -7.51
C ALA A 435 -3.15 -24.77 -7.84
N ALA A 436 -2.78 -24.80 -9.13
CA ALA A 436 -1.39 -24.75 -9.57
C ALA A 436 -0.68 -23.44 -9.16
N GLU A 437 -1.32 -22.28 -9.35
CA GLU A 437 -0.76 -20.98 -8.96
C GLU A 437 -0.58 -20.86 -7.44
N LYS A 438 -1.55 -21.36 -6.65
CA LYS A 438 -1.48 -21.38 -5.19
C LYS A 438 -0.30 -22.23 -4.70
N ILE A 439 -0.07 -23.39 -5.29
CA ILE A 439 1.07 -24.24 -4.93
C ILE A 439 2.40 -23.58 -5.34
N LEU A 440 2.50 -23.00 -6.54
CA LEU A 440 3.71 -22.27 -6.93
C LEU A 440 4.07 -21.16 -5.94
N LEU A 441 3.07 -20.44 -5.43
CA LEU A 441 3.30 -19.40 -4.43
C LEU A 441 3.74 -20.00 -3.08
N LYS A 442 3.07 -21.05 -2.60
CA LYS A 442 3.41 -21.72 -1.34
C LYS A 442 4.82 -22.32 -1.38
N THR A 443 5.16 -23.00 -2.47
CA THR A 443 6.46 -23.65 -2.65
C THR A 443 7.60 -22.63 -2.78
N ALA A 444 7.38 -21.52 -3.49
CA ALA A 444 8.37 -20.45 -3.58
C ALA A 444 8.66 -19.76 -2.23
N LEU A 445 7.66 -19.68 -1.35
CA LEU A 445 7.82 -19.15 0.01
C LEU A 445 8.54 -20.14 0.93
N ALA A 446 8.30 -21.44 0.74
CA ALA A 446 8.95 -22.49 1.52
C ALA A 446 10.44 -22.67 1.18
N GLU A 447 10.83 -22.45 -0.07
CA GLU A 447 12.20 -22.60 -0.56
C GLU A 447 12.69 -21.37 -1.34
N ILE A 448 12.67 -20.22 -0.65
CA ILE A 448 13.10 -18.94 -1.25
C ILE A 448 14.56 -18.99 -1.72
N SER A 449 15.43 -19.67 -0.97
CA SER A 449 16.87 -19.66 -1.25
C SER A 449 17.28 -20.31 -2.58
N THR A 450 16.50 -21.27 -3.11
CA THR A 450 16.80 -21.95 -4.38
C THR A 450 15.87 -21.57 -5.51
N LEU A 451 14.67 -21.07 -5.19
CA LEU A 451 13.64 -20.72 -6.18
C LEU A 451 13.56 -19.20 -6.42
N ASP A 452 14.32 -18.38 -5.70
CA ASP A 452 14.41 -16.95 -5.96
C ASP A 452 15.01 -16.68 -7.35
N GLY A 453 14.44 -15.72 -8.07
CA GLY A 453 14.79 -15.42 -9.46
C GLY A 453 14.23 -16.40 -10.52
N SER A 454 13.62 -17.53 -10.14
CA SER A 454 12.99 -18.46 -11.10
C SER A 454 11.60 -17.99 -11.59
N LEU A 455 11.29 -18.26 -12.86
CA LEU A 455 10.02 -17.92 -13.49
C LEU A 455 8.94 -18.96 -13.15
N ARG A 456 7.85 -18.51 -12.52
CA ARG A 456 6.68 -19.35 -12.21
C ARG A 456 5.76 -19.42 -13.43
N LYS A 457 5.52 -20.61 -13.97
CA LYS A 457 4.68 -20.83 -15.16
C LYS A 457 3.73 -22.00 -14.96
N VAL A 458 2.44 -21.74 -15.17
CA VAL A 458 1.41 -22.78 -15.24
C VAL A 458 1.17 -23.16 -16.70
N VAL A 459 1.27 -24.45 -17.02
CA VAL A 459 1.06 -24.98 -18.37
C VAL A 459 -0.16 -25.88 -18.38
N ARG A 460 -1.12 -25.64 -19.29
CA ARG A 460 -2.30 -26.50 -19.46
C ARG A 460 -1.93 -27.74 -20.26
N ARG A 461 -2.27 -28.92 -19.74
CA ARG A 461 -2.17 -30.23 -20.41
C ARG A 461 -3.56 -30.88 -20.47
N PRO A 462 -3.76 -31.92 -21.30
CA PRO A 462 -5.06 -32.60 -21.40
C PRO A 462 -5.58 -33.16 -20.06
N GLN A 463 -4.68 -33.56 -19.16
CA GLN A 463 -5.02 -34.16 -17.87
C GLN A 463 -4.92 -33.19 -16.67
N GLY A 464 -4.70 -31.88 -16.89
CA GLY A 464 -4.63 -30.89 -15.80
C GLY A 464 -3.67 -29.73 -16.05
N PHE A 465 -3.29 -29.03 -14.98
CA PHE A 465 -2.41 -27.86 -15.00
C PHE A 465 -1.10 -28.14 -14.29
N ASP A 466 0.00 -28.10 -15.03
CA ASP A 466 1.35 -28.34 -14.54
C ASP A 466 1.93 -27.07 -13.91
N ALA A 467 2.41 -27.17 -12.67
CA ALA A 467 3.06 -26.09 -11.94
C ALA A 467 4.58 -26.15 -12.12
N ASN A 468 5.17 -25.16 -12.80
CA ASN A 468 6.59 -25.17 -13.14
C ASN A 468 7.33 -23.93 -12.63
N PHE A 469 8.57 -24.13 -12.18
CA PHE A 469 9.59 -23.10 -12.05
C PHE A 469 10.60 -23.27 -13.18
N LEU A 470 10.86 -22.21 -13.94
CA LEU A 470 11.73 -22.22 -15.12
C LEU A 470 12.83 -21.16 -14.99
N GLY A 471 13.87 -21.24 -15.81
CA GLY A 471 14.91 -20.20 -15.85
C GLY A 471 16.06 -20.43 -14.87
N MET A 472 16.30 -21.68 -14.47
CA MET A 472 17.40 -22.06 -13.57
C MET A 472 18.48 -22.85 -14.34
N THR A 473 19.67 -22.96 -13.76
CA THR A 473 20.71 -23.89 -14.25
C THR A 473 20.38 -25.31 -13.81
N ARG A 474 21.06 -26.31 -14.40
CA ARG A 474 20.85 -27.71 -14.04
C ARG A 474 21.17 -27.96 -12.57
N GLU A 475 22.25 -27.38 -12.07
CA GLU A 475 22.72 -27.53 -10.70
C GLU A 475 21.71 -26.94 -9.70
N THR A 476 21.17 -25.76 -10.02
CA THR A 476 20.14 -25.11 -9.21
C THR A 476 18.82 -25.88 -9.24
N ALA A 477 18.43 -26.47 -10.38
CA ALA A 477 17.25 -27.32 -10.49
C ALA A 477 17.37 -28.60 -9.65
N ASP A 478 18.54 -29.25 -9.68
CA ASP A 478 18.81 -30.44 -8.88
C ASP A 478 18.79 -30.13 -7.37
N LEU A 479 19.46 -29.04 -6.96
CA LEU A 479 19.44 -28.60 -5.57
C LEU A 479 18.02 -28.24 -5.10
N ALA A 480 17.25 -27.54 -5.93
CA ALA A 480 15.86 -27.20 -5.63
C ALA A 480 15.01 -28.47 -5.46
N CYS A 481 15.12 -29.45 -6.35
CA CYS A 481 14.39 -30.71 -6.21
C CYS A 481 14.75 -31.47 -4.94
N ARG A 482 16.03 -31.59 -4.59
CA ARG A 482 16.45 -32.26 -3.34
C ARG A 482 15.86 -31.59 -2.11
N ARG A 483 15.85 -30.26 -2.06
CA ARG A 483 15.27 -29.50 -0.93
C ARG A 483 13.75 -29.61 -0.87
N LEU A 484 13.08 -29.62 -2.02
CA LEU A 484 11.62 -29.79 -2.08
C LEU A 484 11.20 -31.19 -1.63
N VAL A 485 11.91 -32.23 -2.08
CA VAL A 485 11.65 -33.61 -1.65
C VAL A 485 11.88 -33.77 -0.14
N ALA A 486 12.94 -33.15 0.42
CA ALA A 486 13.17 -33.14 1.87
C ALA A 486 12.03 -32.48 2.68
N ARG A 487 11.17 -31.69 2.03
CA ARG A 487 9.98 -31.07 2.62
C ARG A 487 8.67 -31.75 2.21
N ASN A 488 8.71 -32.98 1.72
CA ASN A 488 7.56 -33.72 1.22
C ASN A 488 6.81 -33.00 0.08
N VAL A 489 7.52 -32.24 -0.75
CA VAL A 489 6.98 -31.64 -1.98
C VAL A 489 7.51 -32.42 -3.17
N ASN A 490 6.59 -32.94 -3.99
CA ASN A 490 6.94 -33.63 -5.24
C ASN A 490 7.70 -32.67 -6.17
N CYS A 491 8.78 -33.16 -6.76
CA CYS A 491 9.58 -32.38 -7.69
C CYS A 491 10.13 -33.26 -8.82
N PHE A 492 9.94 -32.81 -10.06
CA PHE A 492 10.47 -33.44 -11.26
C PHE A 492 11.31 -32.42 -12.04
N MET A 493 12.54 -32.76 -12.38
CA MET A 493 13.40 -31.89 -13.17
C MET A 493 12.90 -31.81 -14.61
N ILE A 494 12.84 -30.60 -15.17
CA ILE A 494 12.50 -30.33 -16.56
C ILE A 494 13.76 -29.86 -17.29
N GLY A 495 14.15 -30.58 -18.33
CA GLY A 495 15.24 -30.18 -19.21
C GLY A 495 14.88 -29.05 -20.18
N PRO A 496 15.87 -28.40 -20.80
CA PRO A 496 15.65 -27.42 -21.85
C PRO A 496 14.81 -28.03 -22.99
N SER A 497 13.79 -27.31 -23.43
CA SER A 497 12.99 -27.69 -24.59
C SER A 497 13.85 -27.55 -25.85
N SER A 498 14.03 -28.66 -26.57
CA SER A 498 14.75 -28.77 -27.85
C SER A 498 14.21 -27.82 -28.91
#